data_AF-A0A2J5I000-F1
#
_entry.id   AF-A0A2J5I000-F1
#
_cell.length_a   1.000
_cell.length_b   1.000
_cell.length_c   1.000
_cell.angle_alpha   90.00
_cell.angle_beta   90.00
_cell.angle_gamma   90.00
#
_symmetry.space_group_name_H-M   'P 1'
#
loop_
_entity.id
_entity.type
_entity.pdbx_description
1 polymer ?
#
loop_
_entity_poly.entity_id
_entity_poly.type
_entity_poly.pdbx_seq_one_letter_code
_entity_poly.pdbx_strand_id
1 'polypeptide(L)'
;MRAATAAAVLTLVTSVAGHGYMWSPASRTRQGFEAGIDTCPECTILEPVESWPTLDGAKVGRMGPCGFNQRDGLDYNKPTADWGGKPVKTYKPGEEIEVVWCLDHNGDHGGMFSYRVCQDQKIVDKLLKADYTPTEAEKQEAEDCFQKGLLKCTDVNGQDCPISEDCQEDGCKNKDWFTCNGYEASENPKCQGVDNAELGSCKTTISGGYTVTKKIKLPEFKSEHTLLSFKWNSFQTPQVYLNCADIAIQ
;
A
#
# COMPACT_ATOMS: atom_id res chain seq x y z
N MET A 1 49.67 5.02 35.06
CA MET A 1 48.41 4.25 34.86
C MET A 1 47.24 5.19 34.93
N ARG A 2 46.49 5.36 33.83
CA ARG A 2 45.07 5.75 33.78
C ARG A 2 44.67 5.70 32.30
N ALA A 3 44.22 4.52 31.87
CA ALA A 3 43.51 4.36 30.62
C ALA A 3 42.04 4.70 30.89
N ALA A 4 41.54 5.76 30.27
CA ALA A 4 40.12 6.04 30.24
C ALA A 4 39.54 5.30 29.02
N THR A 5 38.90 4.17 29.25
CA THR A 5 38.20 3.40 28.22
C THR A 5 36.83 4.05 28.00
N ALA A 6 36.67 4.74 26.88
CA ALA A 6 35.36 5.18 26.40
C ALA A 6 34.64 3.97 25.76
N ALA A 7 33.59 3.47 26.40
CA ALA A 7 32.70 2.47 25.82
C ALA A 7 31.65 3.19 24.94
N ALA A 8 31.81 3.09 23.63
CA ALA A 8 30.77 3.50 22.68
C ALA A 8 29.72 2.39 22.60
N VAL A 9 28.52 2.67 23.10
CA VAL A 9 27.34 1.82 22.90
C VAL A 9 26.83 2.07 21.48
N LEU A 10 27.10 1.16 20.54
CA LEU A 10 26.39 1.12 19.26
C LEU A 10 25.00 0.51 19.52
N THR A 11 23.98 1.35 19.62
CA THR A 11 22.60 0.89 19.45
C THR A 11 22.38 0.61 17.97
N LEU A 12 22.52 -0.65 17.54
CA LEU A 12 21.90 -1.10 16.30
C LEU A 12 20.39 -1.09 16.53
N VAL A 13 19.73 -0.02 16.09
CA VAL A 13 18.28 -0.04 15.89
C VAL A 13 18.06 -1.05 14.78
N THR A 14 17.65 -2.27 15.11
CA THR A 14 17.09 -3.19 14.14
C THR A 14 15.80 -2.57 13.64
N SER A 15 15.87 -1.80 12.55
CA SER A 15 14.70 -1.36 11.81
C SER A 15 14.05 -2.60 11.24
N VAL A 16 13.10 -3.17 12.00
CA VAL A 16 12.16 -4.13 11.45
C VAL A 16 11.27 -3.31 10.54
N ALA A 17 11.67 -3.20 9.27
CA ALA A 17 10.81 -2.60 8.27
C ALA A 17 9.55 -3.47 8.17
N GLY A 18 8.42 -2.80 7.99
CA GLY A 18 7.16 -3.47 7.74
C GLY A 18 7.18 -3.94 6.33
N HIS A 19 6.30 -4.85 6.00
CA HIS A 19 6.43 -5.53 4.74
C HIS A 19 5.05 -5.97 4.29
N GLY A 20 4.56 -5.34 3.24
CA GLY A 20 3.30 -5.72 2.63
C GLY A 20 3.09 -5.07 1.27
N TYR A 21 2.22 -5.68 0.47
CA TYR A 21 1.90 -5.18 -0.86
C TYR A 21 0.51 -5.64 -1.34
N MET A 22 -0.09 -4.89 -2.26
CA MET A 22 -1.39 -5.24 -2.84
C MET A 22 -1.34 -6.56 -3.62
N TRP A 23 -2.28 -7.48 -3.33
CA TRP A 23 -2.33 -8.85 -3.85
C TRP A 23 -3.48 -9.08 -4.83
N SER A 24 -4.68 -8.54 -4.57
CA SER A 24 -5.87 -8.69 -5.42
C SER A 24 -6.62 -7.35 -5.57
N PRO A 25 -6.96 -6.92 -6.81
CA PRO A 25 -6.47 -7.45 -8.08
C PRO A 25 -4.92 -7.44 -8.16
N ALA A 26 -4.36 -8.25 -9.07
CA ALA A 26 -2.91 -8.42 -9.15
C ALA A 26 -2.20 -7.08 -9.42
N SER A 27 -1.47 -6.58 -8.42
CA SER A 27 -0.72 -5.33 -8.53
C SER A 27 0.48 -5.48 -9.47
N ARG A 28 1.05 -4.35 -9.89
CA ARG A 28 2.31 -4.33 -10.63
C ARG A 28 3.45 -4.99 -9.83
N THR A 29 3.47 -4.76 -8.51
CA THR A 29 4.42 -5.41 -7.59
C THR A 29 4.23 -6.93 -7.56
N ARG A 30 2.98 -7.42 -7.50
CA ARG A 30 2.70 -8.85 -7.61
C ARG A 30 3.15 -9.43 -8.95
N GLN A 31 2.84 -8.76 -10.06
CA GLN A 31 3.25 -9.18 -11.40
C GLN A 31 4.79 -9.22 -11.53
N GLY A 32 5.51 -8.23 -11.00
CA GLY A 32 6.97 -8.21 -10.96
C GLY A 32 7.57 -9.38 -10.17
N PHE A 33 6.97 -9.74 -9.03
CA PHE A 33 7.36 -10.93 -8.26
C PHE A 33 7.05 -12.24 -9.00
N GLU A 34 5.85 -12.38 -9.56
CA GLU A 34 5.44 -13.58 -10.31
C GLU A 34 6.27 -13.77 -11.59
N ALA A 35 6.80 -12.69 -12.18
CA ALA A 35 7.76 -12.72 -13.28
C ALA A 35 9.21 -13.05 -12.85
N GLY A 36 9.48 -13.14 -11.55
CA GLY A 36 10.82 -13.40 -11.02
C GLY A 36 11.79 -12.20 -11.07
N ILE A 37 11.25 -10.98 -11.17
CA ILE A 37 12.02 -9.74 -11.29
C ILE A 37 12.15 -9.04 -9.94
N ASP A 38 11.08 -9.05 -9.14
CA ASP A 38 11.09 -8.54 -7.78
C ASP A 38 11.43 -9.66 -6.81
N THR A 39 12.52 -9.52 -6.07
CA THR A 39 13.00 -10.53 -5.10
C THR A 39 12.40 -10.36 -3.70
N CYS A 40 11.71 -9.24 -3.44
CA CYS A 40 11.04 -8.94 -2.19
C CYS A 40 9.88 -7.96 -2.46
N PRO A 41 8.72 -8.41 -2.96
CA PRO A 41 7.60 -7.52 -3.31
C PRO A 41 7.13 -6.68 -2.11
N GLU A 42 7.17 -7.26 -0.92
CA GLU A 42 6.79 -6.62 0.33
C GLU A 42 7.77 -5.50 0.77
N CYS A 43 8.94 -5.38 0.14
CA CYS A 43 9.95 -4.33 0.42
C CYS A 43 9.69 -3.00 -0.32
N THR A 44 8.54 -2.83 -0.99
CA THR A 44 8.20 -1.58 -1.70
C THR A 44 7.75 -0.50 -0.71
N ILE A 45 8.71 0.28 -0.20
CA ILE A 45 8.53 1.14 0.97
C ILE A 45 8.94 2.61 0.72
N LEU A 46 8.14 3.53 1.27
CA LEU A 46 8.46 4.95 1.41
C LEU A 46 8.87 5.22 2.86
N GLU A 47 10.14 5.56 3.05
CA GLU A 47 10.70 5.89 4.36
C GLU A 47 11.97 6.77 4.24
N PRO A 48 12.33 7.52 5.30
CA PRO A 48 11.52 7.84 6.47
C PRO A 48 10.47 8.92 6.15
N VAL A 49 9.23 8.75 6.63
CA VAL A 49 8.14 9.74 6.48
C VAL A 49 7.24 9.81 7.69
N GLU A 50 6.53 10.92 7.86
CA GLU A 50 5.43 11.02 8.83
C GLU A 50 4.21 10.25 8.29
N SER A 51 4.05 9.00 8.71
CA SER A 51 2.93 8.12 8.33
C SER A 51 1.73 8.23 9.26
N TRP A 52 1.92 8.75 10.48
CA TRP A 52 0.93 8.81 11.55
C TRP A 52 1.15 10.06 12.42
N PRO A 53 0.09 10.73 12.92
CA PRO A 53 -1.33 10.43 12.73
C PRO A 53 -1.91 10.98 11.41
N THR A 54 -1.20 11.84 10.69
CA THR A 54 -1.68 12.42 9.44
C THR A 54 -1.43 11.48 8.25
N LEU A 55 -2.50 10.85 7.76
CA LEU A 55 -2.41 9.76 6.78
C LEU A 55 -1.96 10.20 5.36
N ASP A 56 -2.11 11.48 5.02
CA ASP A 56 -1.85 12.04 3.69
C ASP A 56 -0.88 13.24 3.70
N GLY A 57 -0.17 13.48 4.80
CA GLY A 57 0.76 14.61 4.92
C GLY A 57 2.11 14.38 4.22
N ALA A 58 2.56 13.12 4.13
CA ALA A 58 3.83 12.78 3.53
C ALA A 58 3.81 12.87 2.00
N LYS A 59 4.80 13.56 1.42
CA LYS A 59 5.05 13.54 -0.03
C LYS A 59 5.54 12.16 -0.47
N VAL A 60 5.09 11.70 -1.63
CA VAL A 60 5.43 10.35 -2.14
C VAL A 60 6.76 10.28 -2.87
N GLY A 61 7.31 11.41 -3.32
CA GLY A 61 8.62 11.47 -3.99
C GLY A 61 8.77 10.44 -5.11
N ARG A 62 9.90 9.71 -5.12
CA ARG A 62 10.16 8.63 -6.07
C ARG A 62 9.13 7.49 -6.01
N MET A 63 8.51 7.26 -4.85
CA MET A 63 7.57 6.15 -4.65
C MET A 63 6.36 6.27 -5.56
N GLY A 64 5.81 7.47 -5.66
CA GLY A 64 4.55 7.70 -6.38
C GLY A 64 3.41 6.80 -5.89
N PRO A 65 2.29 6.77 -6.62
CA PRO A 65 1.13 5.96 -6.24
C PRO A 65 1.30 4.46 -6.51
N CYS A 66 2.30 4.03 -7.29
CA CYS A 66 2.49 2.63 -7.66
C CYS A 66 3.67 1.94 -6.96
N GLY A 67 4.54 2.70 -6.31
CA GLY A 67 5.69 2.16 -5.61
C GLY A 67 6.99 2.18 -6.41
N PHE A 68 8.10 2.19 -5.67
CA PHE A 68 9.46 2.00 -6.15
C PHE A 68 10.15 1.02 -5.20
N ASN A 69 10.50 -0.16 -5.69
CA ASN A 69 11.20 -1.15 -4.87
C ASN A 69 12.71 -0.92 -4.94
N GLN A 70 13.29 -0.45 -3.83
CA GLN A 70 14.72 -0.16 -3.77
C GLN A 70 15.60 -1.42 -3.82
N ARG A 71 15.08 -2.59 -3.43
CA ARG A 71 15.82 -3.85 -3.42
C ARG A 71 16.40 -4.17 -4.79
N ASP A 72 15.55 -4.10 -5.81
CA ASP A 72 15.89 -4.46 -7.20
C ASP A 72 15.86 -3.25 -8.15
N GLY A 73 15.60 -2.05 -7.61
CA GLY A 73 15.60 -0.81 -8.37
C GLY A 73 14.39 -0.63 -9.31
N LEU A 74 13.25 -1.22 -8.97
CA LEU A 74 12.07 -1.32 -9.82
C LEU A 74 11.14 -0.12 -9.61
N ASP A 75 10.82 0.61 -10.68
CA ASP A 75 9.83 1.70 -10.65
C ASP A 75 8.50 1.22 -11.22
N TYR A 76 7.54 0.92 -10.34
CA TYR A 76 6.22 0.42 -10.72
C TYR A 76 5.30 1.54 -11.25
N ASN A 77 5.71 2.82 -11.20
CA ASN A 77 4.95 3.93 -11.76
C ASN A 77 4.99 4.00 -13.28
N LYS A 78 5.74 3.12 -13.95
CA LYS A 78 5.72 2.96 -15.41
C LYS A 78 5.55 1.49 -15.79
N PRO A 79 4.90 1.19 -16.93
CA PRO A 79 4.81 -0.17 -17.45
C PRO A 79 6.15 -0.73 -17.91
N THR A 80 6.22 -2.06 -17.98
CA THR A 80 7.29 -2.84 -18.61
C THR A 80 6.66 -3.92 -19.49
N ALA A 81 7.46 -4.91 -19.94
CA ALA A 81 6.91 -6.10 -20.58
C ALA A 81 6.11 -6.97 -19.60
N ASP A 82 6.39 -6.88 -18.30
CA ASP A 82 5.90 -7.80 -17.27
C ASP A 82 4.71 -7.23 -16.46
N TRP A 83 4.52 -5.91 -16.46
CA TRP A 83 3.39 -5.26 -15.79
C TRP A 83 2.96 -3.96 -16.50
N GLY A 84 1.76 -3.49 -16.20
CA GLY A 84 1.30 -2.16 -16.63
C GLY A 84 0.84 -2.05 -18.09
N GLY A 85 1.05 -3.09 -18.91
CA GLY A 85 0.71 -3.06 -20.34
C GLY A 85 -0.78 -3.28 -20.67
N LYS A 86 -1.57 -3.77 -19.70
CA LYS A 86 -3.02 -3.99 -19.84
C LYS A 86 -3.70 -4.11 -18.47
N PRO A 87 -5.02 -3.91 -18.40
CA PRO A 87 -5.80 -4.26 -17.21
C PRO A 87 -5.65 -5.75 -16.84
N VAL A 88 -5.47 -6.04 -15.56
CA VAL A 88 -5.50 -7.42 -15.03
C VAL A 88 -6.92 -7.90 -14.77
N LYS A 89 -7.88 -6.97 -14.64
CA LYS A 89 -9.29 -7.26 -14.41
C LYS A 89 -10.18 -6.10 -14.89
N THR A 90 -11.37 -6.44 -15.37
CA THR A 90 -12.42 -5.51 -15.77
C THR A 90 -13.58 -5.60 -14.79
N TYR A 91 -14.11 -4.44 -14.41
CA TYR A 91 -15.24 -4.29 -13.48
C TYR A 91 -16.30 -3.38 -14.09
N LYS A 92 -17.46 -3.29 -13.43
CA LYS A 92 -18.51 -2.34 -13.76
C LYS A 92 -18.38 -1.06 -12.91
N PRO A 93 -18.84 0.10 -13.42
CA PRO A 93 -19.05 1.28 -12.59
C PRO A 93 -19.92 0.96 -11.38
N GLY A 94 -19.54 1.49 -10.21
CA GLY A 94 -20.30 1.28 -8.96
C GLY A 94 -20.19 -0.12 -8.35
N GLU A 95 -19.43 -1.05 -8.94
CA GLU A 95 -19.32 -2.43 -8.45
C GLU A 95 -18.62 -2.49 -7.08
N GLU A 96 -19.21 -3.23 -6.14
CA GLU A 96 -18.55 -3.61 -4.89
C GLU A 96 -17.64 -4.81 -5.14
N ILE A 97 -16.34 -4.64 -4.94
CA ILE A 97 -15.32 -5.65 -5.25
C ILE A 97 -14.52 -6.01 -4.01
N GLU A 98 -14.04 -7.26 -3.96
CA GLU A 98 -13.04 -7.68 -2.99
C GLU A 98 -11.65 -7.17 -3.39
N VAL A 99 -10.91 -6.68 -2.40
CA VAL A 99 -9.52 -6.29 -2.51
C VAL A 99 -8.71 -6.91 -1.38
N VAL A 100 -7.50 -7.35 -1.71
CA VAL A 100 -6.61 -8.05 -0.81
C VAL A 100 -5.23 -7.43 -0.89
N TRP A 101 -4.60 -7.19 0.25
CA TRP A 101 -3.17 -7.00 0.34
C TRP A 101 -2.52 -8.12 1.16
N CYS A 102 -1.24 -8.34 0.91
CA CYS A 102 -0.46 -9.40 1.53
C CYS A 102 0.52 -8.79 2.52
N LEU A 103 0.49 -9.27 3.75
CA LEU A 103 1.28 -8.80 4.88
C LEU A 103 2.30 -9.86 5.28
N ASP A 104 3.57 -9.50 5.37
CA ASP A 104 4.62 -10.41 5.87
C ASP A 104 4.50 -10.60 7.39
N HIS A 105 4.67 -11.83 7.86
CA HIS A 105 4.57 -12.17 9.29
C HIS A 105 5.49 -11.34 10.19
N ASN A 106 6.72 -11.02 9.76
CA ASN A 106 7.66 -10.23 10.54
C ASN A 106 7.47 -8.71 10.36
N GLY A 107 6.55 -8.29 9.49
CA GLY A 107 6.34 -6.91 9.11
C GLY A 107 4.98 -6.33 9.50
N ASP A 108 4.27 -6.93 10.48
CA ASP A 108 2.96 -6.46 10.93
C ASP A 108 3.04 -5.26 11.87
N HIS A 109 2.80 -4.09 11.29
CA HIS A 109 2.97 -2.79 11.94
C HIS A 109 1.67 -2.12 12.39
N GLY A 110 0.52 -2.79 12.23
CA GLY A 110 -0.78 -2.17 12.46
C GLY A 110 -1.02 -0.94 11.58
N GLY A 111 -1.83 0.01 12.07
CA GLY A 111 -2.12 1.26 11.36
C GLY A 111 -3.31 1.17 10.41
N MET A 112 -3.27 1.96 9.34
CA MET A 112 -4.44 2.20 8.48
C MET A 112 -4.08 2.12 7.00
N PHE A 113 -5.02 1.63 6.18
CA PHE A 113 -4.82 1.44 4.75
C PHE A 113 -6.03 1.86 3.94
N SER A 114 -5.82 2.11 2.64
CA SER A 114 -6.88 2.53 1.72
C SER A 114 -6.60 2.10 0.28
N TYR A 115 -7.64 2.22 -0.55
CA TYR A 115 -7.60 2.01 -1.98
C TYR A 115 -8.21 3.21 -2.70
N ARG A 116 -7.66 3.54 -3.86
CA ARG A 116 -7.91 4.83 -4.52
C ARG A 116 -7.93 4.69 -6.04
N VAL A 117 -8.78 5.45 -6.70
CA VAL A 117 -8.84 5.55 -8.18
C VAL A 117 -8.79 7.02 -8.58
N CYS A 118 -7.71 7.44 -9.24
CA CYS A 118 -7.66 8.75 -9.88
C CYS A 118 -8.60 8.77 -11.10
N GLN A 119 -9.60 9.66 -11.07
CA GLN A 119 -10.61 9.79 -12.13
C GLN A 119 -10.22 10.81 -13.22
N ASP A 120 -9.00 11.35 -13.18
CA ASP A 120 -8.42 12.14 -14.26
C ASP A 120 -7.50 11.25 -15.12
N GLN A 121 -8.05 10.81 -16.26
CA GLN A 121 -7.33 9.91 -17.16
C GLN A 121 -6.04 10.53 -17.70
N LYS A 122 -5.94 11.85 -17.87
CA LYS A 122 -4.70 12.47 -18.40
C LYS A 122 -3.53 12.36 -17.43
N ILE A 123 -3.83 12.39 -16.12
CA ILE A 123 -2.84 12.16 -15.07
C ILE A 123 -2.45 10.68 -15.06
N VAL A 124 -3.43 9.78 -15.11
CA VAL A 124 -3.19 8.32 -15.13
C VAL A 124 -2.41 7.88 -16.37
N ASP A 125 -2.69 8.45 -17.55
CA ASP A 125 -2.02 8.11 -18.82
C ASP A 125 -0.50 8.28 -18.74
N LYS A 126 0.01 9.19 -17.90
CA LYS A 126 1.46 9.33 -17.68
C LYS A 126 2.06 8.09 -17.00
N LEU A 127 1.31 7.42 -16.15
CA LEU A 127 1.67 6.17 -15.44
C LEU A 127 1.45 4.91 -16.28
N LEU A 128 0.84 5.05 -17.47
CA LEU A 128 0.54 3.96 -18.41
C LEU A 128 1.42 3.98 -19.67
N LYS A 129 2.34 4.94 -19.80
CA LYS A 129 3.26 5.05 -20.94
C LYS A 129 4.57 4.31 -20.68
N ALA A 130 4.82 3.23 -21.41
CA ALA A 130 6.02 2.41 -21.25
C ALA A 130 7.33 3.15 -21.60
N ASP A 131 7.27 4.09 -22.55
CA ASP A 131 8.41 4.89 -23.00
C ASP A 131 8.61 6.17 -22.18
N TYR A 132 7.84 6.35 -21.11
CA TYR A 132 7.87 7.53 -20.25
C TYR A 132 8.12 7.14 -18.80
N THR A 133 8.97 7.90 -18.10
CA THR A 133 9.17 7.78 -16.65
C THR A 133 8.62 9.03 -15.99
N PRO A 134 7.50 8.93 -15.24
CA PRO A 134 6.92 10.07 -14.55
C PRO A 134 7.91 10.72 -13.57
N THR A 135 7.96 12.05 -13.60
CA THR A 135 8.76 12.83 -12.65
C THR A 135 8.16 12.76 -11.24
N GLU A 136 8.94 13.09 -10.20
CA GLU A 136 8.41 13.14 -8.83
C GLU A 136 7.25 14.13 -8.67
N ALA A 137 7.27 15.24 -9.42
CA ALA A 137 6.17 16.20 -9.43
C ALA A 137 4.88 15.60 -10.00
N GLU A 138 4.99 14.82 -11.08
CA GLU A 138 3.83 14.14 -11.69
C GLU A 138 3.35 12.96 -10.85
N LYS A 139 4.27 12.28 -10.15
CA LYS A 139 3.92 11.27 -9.15
C LYS A 139 3.15 11.88 -7.99
N GLN A 140 3.53 13.07 -7.52
CA GLN A 140 2.78 13.80 -6.50
C GLN A 140 1.43 14.31 -7.03
N GLU A 141 1.39 14.86 -8.25
CA GLU A 141 0.14 15.24 -8.91
C GLU A 141 -0.83 14.04 -9.02
N ALA A 142 -0.30 12.86 -9.35
CA ALA A 142 -1.07 11.63 -9.37
C ALA A 142 -1.52 11.20 -7.97
N GLU A 143 -0.65 11.21 -6.96
CA GLU A 143 -1.03 10.91 -5.57
C GLU A 143 -2.16 11.83 -5.09
N ASP A 144 -2.08 13.13 -5.38
CA ASP A 144 -3.13 14.10 -5.01
C ASP A 144 -4.47 13.77 -5.70
N CYS A 145 -4.43 13.29 -6.94
CA CYS A 145 -5.61 12.79 -7.65
C CYS A 145 -6.15 11.51 -7.01
N PHE A 146 -5.29 10.55 -6.66
CA PHE A 146 -5.68 9.33 -5.94
C PHE A 146 -6.27 9.65 -4.57
N GLN A 147 -5.75 10.61 -3.84
CA GLN A 147 -6.29 11.03 -2.54
C GLN A 147 -7.70 11.58 -2.67
N LYS A 148 -7.99 12.36 -3.72
CA LYS A 148 -9.37 12.78 -4.05
C LYS A 148 -10.27 11.62 -4.47
N GLY A 149 -9.67 10.59 -5.06
CA GLY A 149 -10.32 9.36 -5.51
C GLY A 149 -10.34 8.23 -4.47
N LEU A 150 -10.28 8.56 -3.18
CA LEU A 150 -10.36 7.60 -2.08
C LEU A 150 -11.66 6.78 -2.16
N LEU A 151 -11.54 5.46 -2.13
CA LEU A 151 -12.66 4.53 -2.09
C LEU A 151 -12.95 4.17 -0.63
N LYS A 152 -14.02 4.76 -0.10
CA LYS A 152 -14.27 4.77 1.34
C LYS A 152 -14.75 3.42 1.83
N CYS A 153 -14.29 3.00 3.01
CA CYS A 153 -14.80 1.81 3.68
C CYS A 153 -16.34 1.86 3.81
N THR A 154 -16.87 3.04 4.14
CA THR A 154 -18.29 3.28 4.41
C THR A 154 -19.19 3.24 3.17
N ASP A 155 -18.63 3.19 1.96
CA ASP A 155 -19.42 3.15 0.73
C ASP A 155 -19.95 1.73 0.39
N VAL A 156 -19.46 0.71 1.11
CA VAL A 156 -19.91 -0.68 0.98
C VAL A 156 -20.97 -1.00 2.02
N ASN A 157 -22.15 -1.42 1.58
CA ASN A 157 -23.25 -1.70 2.49
C ASN A 157 -22.96 -2.89 3.41
N GLY A 158 -23.09 -2.68 4.72
CA GLY A 158 -22.91 -3.72 5.74
C GLY A 158 -21.46 -4.03 6.10
N GLN A 159 -20.49 -3.31 5.55
CA GLN A 159 -19.08 -3.39 5.97
C GLN A 159 -18.88 -2.58 7.25
N ASP A 160 -18.18 -3.15 8.24
CA ASP A 160 -17.79 -2.43 9.44
C ASP A 160 -16.54 -1.58 9.20
N CYS A 161 -16.60 -0.33 9.65
CA CYS A 161 -15.60 0.72 9.41
C CYS A 161 -15.29 1.47 10.72
N PRO A 162 -14.60 0.81 11.66
CA PRO A 162 -14.25 1.42 12.94
C PRO A 162 -13.16 2.48 12.77
N ILE A 163 -13.04 3.34 13.79
CA ILE A 163 -11.85 4.18 13.95
C ILE A 163 -10.75 3.30 14.52
N SER A 164 -9.50 3.53 14.10
CA SER A 164 -8.35 2.82 14.64
C SER A 164 -8.24 2.97 16.17
N GLU A 165 -8.03 1.86 16.88
CA GLU A 165 -7.80 1.85 18.33
C GLU A 165 -6.47 2.54 18.71
N ASP A 166 -5.52 2.55 17.77
CA ASP A 166 -4.22 3.20 17.92
C ASP A 166 -4.31 4.73 17.73
N CYS A 167 -5.48 5.25 17.33
CA CYS A 167 -5.65 6.65 17.02
C CYS A 167 -6.16 7.48 18.22
N GLN A 168 -5.28 8.35 18.73
CA GLN A 168 -5.61 9.30 19.80
C GLN A 168 -5.82 10.74 19.29
N GLU A 169 -5.39 11.04 18.06
CA GLU A 169 -5.35 12.38 17.47
C GLU A 169 -6.33 12.52 16.29
N ASP A 170 -6.78 13.73 15.97
CA ASP A 170 -7.85 13.90 14.97
C ASP A 170 -7.43 13.49 13.55
N GLY A 171 -6.14 13.56 13.21
CA GLY A 171 -5.62 13.22 11.87
C GLY A 171 -5.89 11.77 11.44
N CYS A 172 -5.93 10.84 12.39
CA CYS A 172 -6.16 9.41 12.14
C CYS A 172 -7.60 8.95 12.48
N LYS A 173 -8.47 9.83 13.01
CA LYS A 173 -9.88 9.51 13.34
C LYS A 173 -10.73 9.48 12.07
N ASN A 174 -10.41 8.56 11.18
CA ASN A 174 -10.93 8.53 9.82
C ASN A 174 -11.58 7.16 9.51
N LYS A 175 -12.90 7.16 9.28
CA LYS A 175 -13.66 5.96 8.91
C LYS A 175 -13.73 5.72 7.40
N ASP A 176 -13.26 6.67 6.59
CA ASP A 176 -13.17 6.47 5.14
C ASP A 176 -12.03 5.48 4.83
N TRP A 177 -10.97 5.48 5.63
CA TRP A 177 -9.88 4.53 5.57
C TRP A 177 -10.22 3.23 6.32
N PHE A 178 -9.57 2.14 5.93
CA PHE A 178 -9.59 0.91 6.70
C PHE A 178 -8.56 0.99 7.82
N THR A 179 -8.87 0.37 8.95
CA THR A 179 -7.91 0.17 10.04
C THR A 179 -7.58 -1.31 10.18
N CYS A 180 -6.33 -1.58 10.53
CA CYS A 180 -5.96 -2.82 11.18
C CYS A 180 -6.56 -2.86 12.59
N ASN A 181 -6.56 -4.03 13.24
CA ASN A 181 -6.94 -4.12 14.65
C ASN A 181 -5.87 -3.44 15.51
N GLY A 182 -6.19 -3.14 16.77
CA GLY A 182 -5.27 -2.47 17.69
C GLY A 182 -3.92 -3.18 17.80
N TYR A 183 -2.84 -2.39 17.85
CA TYR A 183 -1.48 -2.93 17.84
C TYR A 183 -1.19 -3.82 19.07
N GLU A 184 -1.73 -3.43 20.23
CA GLU A 184 -1.61 -4.14 21.51
C GLU A 184 -2.87 -4.97 21.87
N ALA A 185 -3.76 -5.23 20.91
CA ALA A 185 -4.98 -5.99 21.18
C ALA A 185 -4.67 -7.43 21.62
N SER A 186 -5.43 -7.94 22.60
CA SER A 186 -5.20 -9.29 23.16
C SER A 186 -5.67 -10.42 22.25
N GLU A 187 -6.66 -10.16 21.40
CA GLU A 187 -7.22 -11.10 20.44
C GLU A 187 -7.11 -10.50 19.04
N ASN A 188 -6.61 -11.30 18.08
CA ASN A 188 -6.43 -10.89 16.69
C ASN A 188 -5.75 -9.52 16.53
N PRO A 189 -4.52 -9.33 17.04
CA PRO A 189 -3.86 -8.03 16.99
C PRO A 189 -3.51 -7.60 15.56
N LYS A 190 -3.34 -6.29 15.40
CA LYS A 190 -2.73 -5.66 14.21
C LYS A 190 -3.41 -6.02 12.89
N CYS A 191 -2.66 -6.06 11.78
CA CYS A 191 -3.22 -6.23 10.45
C CYS A 191 -3.55 -7.70 10.13
N GLN A 192 -2.72 -8.66 10.58
CA GLN A 192 -3.01 -10.09 10.40
C GLN A 192 -4.36 -10.48 11.03
N GLY A 193 -4.69 -9.88 12.17
CA GLY A 193 -5.94 -10.13 12.89
C GLY A 193 -7.22 -9.69 12.17
N VAL A 194 -7.12 -8.91 11.08
CA VAL A 194 -8.28 -8.51 10.28
C VAL A 194 -8.96 -9.72 9.63
N ASP A 195 -8.17 -10.60 9.03
CA ASP A 195 -8.66 -11.85 8.43
C ASP A 195 -8.50 -13.03 9.40
N ASN A 196 -7.54 -12.94 10.32
CA ASN A 196 -7.04 -14.07 11.11
C ASN A 196 -6.67 -15.27 10.21
N ALA A 197 -6.08 -14.98 9.05
CA ALA A 197 -5.73 -15.99 8.05
C ALA A 197 -4.56 -16.86 8.50
N GLU A 198 -4.46 -18.06 7.93
CA GLU A 198 -3.30 -18.94 8.12
C GLU A 198 -2.04 -18.38 7.45
N LEU A 199 -0.86 -18.69 8.02
CA LEU A 199 0.42 -18.29 7.45
C LEU A 199 0.60 -18.92 6.06
N GLY A 200 0.96 -18.10 5.08
CA GLY A 200 1.12 -18.52 3.69
C GLY A 200 -0.16 -18.41 2.87
N SER A 201 -1.22 -17.77 3.38
CA SER A 201 -2.44 -17.48 2.61
C SER A 201 -2.19 -16.54 1.42
N CYS A 202 -1.10 -15.78 1.46
CA CYS A 202 -0.51 -15.08 0.33
C CYS A 202 1.02 -15.11 0.42
N LYS A 203 1.72 -14.70 -0.64
CA LYS A 203 3.18 -14.83 -0.73
C LYS A 203 3.91 -13.56 -0.31
N THR A 204 4.79 -13.68 0.66
CA THR A 204 5.93 -12.78 0.92
C THR A 204 7.21 -13.62 0.96
N THR A 205 8.37 -12.98 0.87
CA THR A 205 9.67 -13.65 0.75
C THR A 205 10.43 -13.74 2.07
N ILE A 206 10.15 -12.84 3.03
CA ILE A 206 10.88 -12.77 4.29
C ILE A 206 10.43 -13.85 5.27
N SER A 207 9.13 -13.95 5.57
CA SER A 207 8.64 -14.86 6.62
C SER A 207 7.28 -15.50 6.38
N GLY A 208 6.75 -15.39 5.15
CA GLY A 208 5.44 -15.90 4.78
C GLY A 208 4.33 -14.87 5.06
N GLY A 209 3.29 -14.91 4.22
CA GLY A 209 2.31 -13.84 4.15
C GLY A 209 0.93 -14.20 4.70
N TYR A 210 0.25 -13.19 5.22
CA TYR A 210 -1.16 -13.21 5.59
C TYR A 210 -1.96 -12.29 4.67
N THR A 211 -3.12 -12.77 4.21
CA THR A 211 -4.09 -11.92 3.54
C THR A 211 -4.70 -10.93 4.52
N VAL A 212 -4.98 -9.73 4.02
CA VAL A 212 -5.82 -8.74 4.66
C VAL A 212 -6.87 -8.29 3.65
N THR A 213 -8.12 -8.63 3.91
CA THR A 213 -9.21 -8.61 2.94
C THR A 213 -10.27 -7.57 3.31
N LYS A 214 -10.69 -6.78 2.32
CA LYS A 214 -11.80 -5.81 2.45
C LYS A 214 -12.61 -5.76 1.17
N LYS A 215 -13.75 -5.06 1.23
CA LYS A 215 -14.49 -4.66 0.04
C LYS A 215 -14.39 -3.16 -0.16
N ILE A 216 -14.39 -2.75 -1.42
CA ILE A 216 -14.48 -1.35 -1.84
C ILE A 216 -15.57 -1.23 -2.90
N LYS A 217 -16.20 -0.05 -2.97
CA LYS A 217 -17.11 0.29 -4.05
C LYS A 217 -16.35 1.11 -5.10
N LEU A 218 -16.32 0.63 -6.34
CA LEU A 218 -15.70 1.36 -7.44
C LEU A 218 -16.51 2.62 -7.80
N PRO A 219 -15.87 3.65 -8.35
CA PRO A 219 -16.56 4.88 -8.73
C PRO A 219 -17.51 4.65 -9.92
N GLU A 220 -18.49 5.55 -10.07
CA GLU A 220 -19.31 5.69 -11.29
C GLU A 220 -18.49 6.35 -12.41
N PHE A 221 -17.36 5.74 -12.75
CA PHE A 221 -16.36 6.23 -13.70
C PHE A 221 -16.04 5.12 -14.70
N LYS A 222 -15.72 5.50 -15.95
CA LYS A 222 -15.37 4.55 -17.00
C LYS A 222 -13.97 4.80 -17.51
N SER A 223 -13.20 3.74 -17.65
CA SER A 223 -11.89 3.75 -18.29
C SER A 223 -11.54 2.36 -18.81
N GLU A 224 -11.06 2.31 -20.04
CA GLU A 224 -10.52 1.10 -20.67
C GLU A 224 -9.24 0.61 -19.97
N HIS A 225 -8.49 1.52 -19.35
CA HIS A 225 -7.28 1.22 -18.59
C HIS A 225 -7.00 2.36 -17.61
N THR A 226 -7.22 2.09 -16.33
CA THR A 226 -6.90 2.98 -15.22
C THR A 226 -6.16 2.21 -14.12
N LEU A 227 -5.92 2.85 -12.99
CA LEU A 227 -5.17 2.31 -11.86
C LEU A 227 -6.00 2.31 -10.59
N LEU A 228 -5.92 1.20 -9.85
CA LEU A 228 -6.34 1.08 -8.46
C LEU A 228 -5.08 1.11 -7.59
N SER A 229 -4.91 2.16 -6.79
CA SER A 229 -3.73 2.35 -5.95
C SER A 229 -4.02 2.06 -4.49
N PHE A 230 -3.22 1.17 -3.90
CA PHE A 230 -3.19 0.80 -2.50
C PHE A 230 -2.20 1.68 -1.74
N LYS A 231 -2.57 2.08 -0.52
CA LYS A 231 -1.70 2.77 0.43
C LYS A 231 -1.90 2.22 1.83
N TRP A 232 -0.82 1.88 2.51
CA TRP A 232 -0.83 1.52 3.92
C TRP A 232 0.14 2.39 4.69
N ASN A 233 -0.38 3.07 5.71
CA ASN A 233 0.38 3.87 6.65
C ASN A 233 0.61 3.06 7.93
N SER A 234 1.88 2.84 8.25
CA SER A 234 2.27 2.17 9.49
C SER A 234 1.97 3.05 10.71
N PHE A 235 1.40 2.44 11.75
CA PHE A 235 1.31 3.05 13.08
C PHE A 235 2.64 2.93 13.83
N GLN A 236 3.24 1.74 13.85
CA GLN A 236 4.44 1.45 14.65
C GLN A 236 5.71 2.19 14.17
N THR A 237 5.80 2.49 12.87
CA THR A 237 7.03 2.98 12.24
C THR A 237 6.76 4.11 11.24
N PRO A 238 7.74 4.98 10.94
CA PRO A 238 7.60 6.11 10.00
C PRO A 238 7.66 5.65 8.53
N GLN A 239 6.73 4.77 8.15
CA GLN A 239 6.75 4.00 6.90
C GLN A 239 5.39 4.00 6.19
N VAL A 240 5.41 4.06 4.86
CA VAL A 240 4.23 3.93 4.00
C VAL A 240 4.49 2.93 2.87
N TYR A 241 3.53 2.07 2.56
CA TYR A 241 3.59 1.08 1.48
C TYR A 241 2.61 1.47 0.38
N LEU A 242 3.10 1.52 -0.86
CA LEU A 242 2.36 2.01 -2.02
C LEU A 242 2.49 1.03 -3.17
N ASN A 243 1.36 0.57 -3.70
CA ASN A 243 1.31 -0.28 -4.89
C ASN A 243 0.13 0.14 -5.76
N CYS A 244 0.11 -0.29 -7.02
CA CYS A 244 -1.06 -0.12 -7.87
C CYS A 244 -1.32 -1.34 -8.74
N ALA A 245 -2.57 -1.52 -9.14
CA ALA A 245 -3.03 -2.54 -10.09
C ALA A 245 -3.70 -1.87 -11.29
N ASP A 246 -3.42 -2.39 -12.48
CA ASP A 246 -4.03 -1.96 -13.72
C ASP A 246 -5.42 -2.57 -13.87
N ILE A 247 -6.47 -1.76 -13.95
CA ILE A 247 -7.86 -2.23 -14.03
C ILE A 247 -8.62 -1.51 -15.15
N ALA A 248 -9.74 -2.08 -15.56
CA ALA A 248 -10.73 -1.42 -16.41
C ALA A 248 -12.06 -1.30 -15.67
N ILE A 249 -12.80 -0.22 -15.93
CA ILE A 249 -14.15 0.00 -15.39
C ILE A 249 -15.06 0.34 -16.57
N GLN A 250 -16.01 -0.55 -16.92
CA GLN A 250 -16.76 -0.54 -18.18
C GLN A 250 -18.27 -0.74 -18.02
#